data_AF-A0AAW1LRZ4-F1
#
_entry.id   AF-A0AAW1LRZ4-F1
#
_cell.length_a   1.000
_cell.length_b   1.000
_cell.length_c   1.000
_cell.angle_alpha   90.00
_cell.angle_beta   90.00
_cell.angle_gamma   90.00
#
_symmetry.space_group_name_H-M   'P 1'
#
loop_
_entity.id
_entity.type
_entity.pdbx_description
1 polymer ?
#
loop_
_entity_poly.entity_id
_entity_poly.type
_entity_poly.pdbx_seq_one_letter_code
_entity_poly.pdbx_strand_id
1 'polypeptide(L)'
;MRREAYKQFHDKFAFLTDTVSISSSSFADSKKSAEELIASYPEDIEADFIQEFIHFREHVEVNEEKDLTTPIQLLKWLRQEGMQSVYPNVDIALRICVCTPATNCTGERSFSCLRRVENFYRSKMTQDKLNDVAILNIESDITIPLTYEDVIDEFDMKVRRVPIKY
;
A
#
# COMPACT_ATOMS: atom_id res chain seq x y z
N MET A 1 -6.06 -14.71 14.10
CA MET A 1 -5.70 -14.88 12.67
C MET A 1 -5.45 -13.57 11.90
N ARG A 2 -6.41 -12.78 11.39
CA ARG A 2 -6.07 -11.53 10.63
C ARG A 2 -5.86 -10.28 11.50
N ARG A 3 -6.81 -9.97 12.39
CA ARG A 3 -6.70 -8.85 13.35
C ARG A 3 -5.42 -8.91 14.20
N GLU A 4 -4.99 -10.13 14.49
CA GLU A 4 -3.79 -10.42 15.27
C GLU A 4 -2.50 -10.15 14.48
N ALA A 5 -2.47 -10.49 13.18
CA ALA A 5 -1.39 -10.09 12.29
C ALA A 5 -1.31 -8.56 12.13
N TYR A 6 -2.45 -7.86 12.07
CA TYR A 6 -2.47 -6.39 12.07
C TYR A 6 -1.98 -5.79 13.39
N LYS A 7 -2.29 -6.42 14.53
CA LYS A 7 -1.74 -6.02 15.83
C LYS A 7 -0.23 -6.20 15.85
N GLN A 8 0.27 -7.38 15.48
CA GLN A 8 1.71 -7.65 15.40
C GLN A 8 2.44 -6.69 14.45
N PHE A 9 1.83 -6.37 13.30
CA PHE A 9 2.37 -5.39 12.38
C PHE A 9 2.38 -3.99 13.00
N HIS A 10 1.27 -3.57 13.62
CA HIS A 10 1.22 -2.28 14.31
C HIS A 10 2.26 -2.20 15.43
N ASP A 11 2.42 -3.23 16.24
CA ASP A 11 3.38 -3.30 17.34
C ASP A 11 4.83 -3.13 16.83
N LYS A 12 5.15 -3.72 15.65
CA LYS A 12 6.47 -3.55 15.01
C LYS A 12 6.76 -2.12 14.56
N PHE A 13 5.74 -1.39 14.09
CA PHE A 13 5.91 -0.02 13.58
C PHE A 13 5.47 1.05 14.60
N ALA A 14 5.00 0.66 15.79
CA ALA A 14 4.48 1.55 16.83
C ALA A 14 5.53 2.55 17.29
N PHE A 15 6.81 2.16 17.31
CA PHE A 15 7.92 3.04 17.68
C PHE A 15 8.09 4.23 16.72
N LEU A 16 7.68 4.11 15.44
CA LEU A 16 7.68 5.23 14.49
C LEU A 16 6.62 6.27 14.82
N THR A 17 5.45 5.82 15.31
CA THR A 17 4.35 6.71 15.73
C THR A 17 4.57 7.33 17.09
N ASP A 18 5.35 6.68 17.95
CA ASP A 18 5.64 7.15 19.31
C ASP A 18 6.73 8.23 19.37
N THR A 19 7.31 8.58 18.22
CA THR A 19 8.30 9.65 18.06
C THR A 19 7.81 11.01 18.55
N VAL A 20 6.48 11.23 18.56
CA VAL A 20 5.84 12.49 18.96
C VAL A 20 5.26 12.43 20.38
N SER A 21 4.94 11.24 20.89
CA SER A 21 4.28 11.07 22.20
C SER A 21 5.26 10.85 23.36
N ILE A 22 6.49 10.39 23.09
CA ILE A 22 7.43 10.03 24.16
C ILE A 22 8.47 11.11 24.40
N SER A 23 8.31 11.77 25.53
CA SER A 23 9.40 12.35 26.31
C SER A 23 10.39 11.25 26.73
N SER A 24 11.56 11.22 26.08
CA SER A 24 12.85 10.67 26.57
C SER A 24 13.00 9.21 27.09
N SER A 25 11.96 8.39 27.24
CA SER A 25 12.01 7.28 28.23
C SER A 25 12.06 5.82 27.76
N SER A 26 12.34 5.50 26.48
CA SER A 26 12.95 4.18 26.14
C SER A 26 13.68 4.15 24.80
N PHE A 27 14.92 4.64 24.80
CA PHE A 27 15.86 4.49 23.68
C PHE A 27 16.20 3.01 23.39
N ALA A 28 16.23 2.18 24.43
CA ALA A 28 16.62 0.78 24.33
C ALA A 28 15.58 -0.09 23.59
N ASP A 29 14.28 0.19 23.80
CA ASP A 29 13.21 -0.57 23.13
C ASP A 29 13.08 -0.13 21.66
N SER A 30 13.27 1.16 21.37
CA SER A 30 13.25 1.69 20.00
C SER A 30 14.37 1.09 19.14
N LYS A 31 15.57 0.89 19.72
CA LYS A 31 16.70 0.29 19.02
C LYS A 31 16.45 -1.18 18.65
N LYS A 32 15.90 -1.97 19.58
CA LYS A 32 15.56 -3.38 19.32
C LYS A 32 14.49 -3.50 18.24
N SER A 33 13.44 -2.68 18.30
CA SER A 33 12.40 -2.67 17.27
C SER A 33 12.95 -2.24 15.91
N ALA A 34 13.89 -1.29 15.86
CA ALA A 34 14.57 -0.91 14.64
C ALA A 34 15.44 -2.05 14.07
N GLU A 35 16.18 -2.77 14.92
CA GLU A 35 16.95 -3.97 14.53
C GLU A 35 16.04 -5.09 13.98
N GLU A 36 14.89 -5.32 14.62
CA GLU A 36 13.87 -6.27 14.13
C GLU A 36 13.29 -5.84 12.78
N LEU A 37 13.12 -4.54 12.55
CA LEU A 37 12.59 -3.99 11.32
C LEU A 37 13.59 -4.16 10.16
N ILE A 38 14.87 -3.87 10.40
CA ILE A 38 15.98 -4.17 9.47
C ILE A 38 16.02 -5.66 9.14
N ALA A 39 15.89 -6.53 10.15
CA ALA A 39 15.88 -7.98 9.92
C ALA A 39 14.68 -8.44 9.08
N SER A 40 13.54 -7.74 9.16
CA SER A 40 12.34 -8.04 8.36
C SER A 40 12.35 -7.47 6.95
N TYR A 41 13.12 -6.40 6.70
CA TYR A 41 13.22 -5.70 5.41
C TYR A 41 14.69 -5.40 5.04
N PRO A 42 15.54 -6.43 4.89
CA PRO A 42 16.98 -6.25 4.67
C PRO A 42 17.34 -5.68 3.29
N GLU A 43 16.43 -5.77 2.31
CA GLU A 43 16.62 -5.18 0.97
C GLU A 43 16.15 -3.72 0.89
N ASP A 44 15.27 -3.30 1.81
CA ASP A 44 14.64 -1.98 1.76
C ASP A 44 15.25 -0.98 2.77
N ILE A 45 15.88 -1.46 3.85
CA ILE A 45 16.33 -0.61 4.97
C ILE A 45 17.77 -0.93 5.34
N GLU A 46 18.62 0.10 5.30
CA GLU A 46 20.04 -0.02 5.60
C GLU A 46 20.34 -0.01 7.12
N ALA A 47 21.52 -0.47 7.50
CA ALA A 47 21.96 -0.53 8.91
C ALA A 47 22.04 0.86 9.57
N ASP A 48 22.26 1.92 8.78
CA ASP A 48 22.31 3.31 9.25
C ASP A 48 20.94 3.86 9.66
N PHE A 49 19.84 3.13 9.40
CA PHE A 49 18.49 3.49 9.81
C PHE A 49 18.39 3.82 11.30
N ILE A 50 19.11 3.11 12.17
CA ILE A 50 19.07 3.37 13.62
C ILE A 50 19.56 4.79 13.93
N GLN A 51 20.70 5.18 13.34
CA GLN A 51 21.29 6.50 13.58
C GLN A 51 20.45 7.59 12.92
N GLU A 52 19.98 7.34 11.71
CA GLU A 52 19.08 8.22 10.97
C GLU A 52 17.78 8.49 11.74
N PHE A 53 17.20 7.45 12.32
CA PHE A 53 15.97 7.52 13.12
C PHE A 53 16.16 8.34 14.40
N ILE A 54 17.32 8.23 15.06
CA ILE A 54 17.65 9.03 16.25
C ILE A 54 17.68 10.52 15.88
N HIS A 55 18.39 10.87 14.81
CA HIS A 55 18.48 12.25 14.33
C HIS A 55 17.12 12.80 13.90
N PHE A 56 16.32 11.98 13.20
CA PHE A 56 14.96 12.35 12.82
C PHE A 56 14.09 12.67 14.04
N ARG A 57 14.18 11.85 15.11
CA ARG A 57 13.41 12.08 16.34
C ARG A 57 13.80 13.40 17.03
N GLU A 58 15.10 13.64 17.19
CA GLU A 58 15.61 14.89 17.76
C GLU A 58 15.13 16.10 16.94
N HIS A 59 15.12 15.97 15.62
CA HIS A 59 14.68 17.03 14.73
C HIS A 59 13.18 17.35 14.87
N VAL A 60 12.33 16.32 15.01
CA VAL A 60 10.89 16.50 15.24
C VAL A 60 10.63 17.14 16.61
N GLU A 61 11.41 16.78 17.64
CA GLU A 61 11.31 17.36 18.98
C GLU A 61 11.70 18.86 18.99
N VAL A 62 12.78 19.23 18.29
CA VAL A 62 13.25 20.62 18.19
C VAL A 62 12.27 21.52 17.45
N ASN A 63 11.58 21.01 16.43
CA ASN A 63 10.62 21.79 15.65
C ASN A 63 9.24 21.94 16.32
N GLU A 64 9.04 21.39 17.53
CA GLU A 64 7.77 21.43 18.28
C GLU A 64 6.52 21.03 17.46
N GLU A 65 6.68 20.15 16.48
CA GLU A 65 5.59 19.71 15.60
C GLU A 65 4.67 18.70 16.30
N LYS A 66 3.84 19.22 17.23
CA LYS A 66 2.93 18.45 18.08
C LYS A 66 1.74 17.81 17.34
N ASP A 67 1.52 18.21 16.09
CA ASP A 67 0.40 17.72 15.27
C ASP A 67 0.71 16.42 14.50
N LEU A 68 1.95 15.91 14.58
CA LEU A 68 2.44 14.74 13.87
C LEU A 68 2.07 13.41 14.59
N THR A 69 0.80 13.20 14.89
CA THR A 69 0.34 12.02 15.66
C THR A 69 0.20 10.74 14.83
N THR A 70 0.19 10.84 13.50
CA THR A 70 0.00 9.69 12.61
C THR A 70 1.15 9.51 11.61
N PRO A 71 1.48 8.27 11.19
CA PRO A 71 2.53 8.03 10.20
C PRO A 71 2.32 8.79 8.89
N ILE A 72 1.04 8.97 8.53
CA ILE A 72 0.64 9.69 7.32
C ILE A 72 0.96 11.18 7.45
N GLN A 73 0.78 11.77 8.63
CA GLN A 73 1.16 13.17 8.90
C GLN A 73 2.67 13.33 8.87
N LEU A 74 3.44 12.43 9.52
CA LEU A 74 4.91 12.44 9.46
C LEU A 74 5.41 12.38 8.01
N LEU A 75 4.85 11.47 7.20
CA LEU A 75 5.25 11.30 5.81
C LEU A 75 4.88 12.53 4.96
N LYS A 76 3.73 13.16 5.22
CA LYS A 76 3.37 14.42 4.56
C LYS A 76 4.32 15.55 4.92
N TRP A 77 4.66 15.69 6.20
CA TRP A 77 5.60 16.68 6.69
C TRP A 77 6.99 16.50 6.06
N LEU A 78 7.51 15.28 6.09
CA LEU A 78 8.81 14.93 5.52
C LEU A 78 8.89 15.29 4.02
N ARG A 79 7.77 15.18 3.29
CA ARG A 79 7.67 15.62 1.89
C ARG A 79 7.56 17.14 1.73
N GLN A 80 6.81 17.82 2.60
CA GLN A 80 6.65 19.27 2.55
C GLN A 80 7.97 20.00 2.82
N GLU A 81 8.73 19.52 3.81
CA GLU A 81 10.04 20.04 4.16
C GLU A 81 11.17 19.52 3.25
N GLY A 82 10.86 18.66 2.29
CA GLY A 82 11.85 18.11 1.35
C GLY A 82 12.91 17.21 1.99
N MET A 83 12.68 16.68 3.19
CA MET A 83 13.65 15.91 3.96
C MET A 83 13.78 14.44 3.55
N GLN A 84 13.07 14.02 2.49
CA GLN A 84 13.17 12.67 1.90
C GLN A 84 14.57 12.28 1.45
N SER A 85 15.42 13.24 1.08
CA SER A 85 16.83 12.99 0.75
C SER A 85 17.75 12.98 1.97
N VAL A 86 17.30 13.56 3.08
CA VAL A 86 18.06 13.65 4.34
C VAL A 86 17.83 12.41 5.19
N TYR A 87 16.59 11.91 5.21
CA TYR A 87 16.17 10.73 5.95
C TYR A 87 15.50 9.69 5.01
N PRO A 88 16.26 9.06 4.09
CA PRO A 88 15.72 8.12 3.13
C PRO A 88 15.20 6.82 3.75
N ASN A 89 15.88 6.27 4.76
CA ASN A 89 15.46 5.02 5.40
C ASN A 89 14.19 5.23 6.25
N VAL A 90 14.06 6.39 6.90
CA VAL A 90 12.85 6.77 7.64
C VAL A 90 11.66 6.95 6.69
N ASP A 91 11.86 7.57 5.53
CA ASP A 91 10.82 7.69 4.50
C ASP A 91 10.35 6.32 3.98
N ILE A 92 11.29 5.39 3.73
CA ILE A 92 10.97 4.02 3.31
C ILE A 92 10.17 3.30 4.40
N ALA A 93 10.61 3.36 5.66
CA ALA A 93 9.92 2.72 6.78
C ALA A 93 8.50 3.27 6.97
N LEU A 94 8.31 4.59 6.88
CA LEU A 94 6.99 5.22 6.94
C LEU A 94 6.10 4.83 5.75
N ARG A 95 6.66 4.75 4.53
CA ARG A 95 5.95 4.27 3.34
C ARG A 95 5.47 2.84 3.52
N ILE A 96 6.32 1.93 3.99
CA ILE A 96 5.94 0.53 4.27
C ILE A 96 4.79 0.51 5.27
N CYS A 97 4.92 1.23 6.39
CA CYS A 97 3.90 1.31 7.43
C CYS A 97 2.52 1.74 6.89
N VAL A 98 2.47 2.75 6.01
CA VAL A 98 1.22 3.29 5.46
C VAL A 98 0.68 2.42 4.31
N CYS A 99 1.55 1.87 3.46
CA CYS A 99 1.15 1.14 2.26
C CYS A 99 0.70 -0.30 2.55
N THR A 100 1.26 -0.99 3.55
CA THR A 100 0.88 -2.36 3.89
C THR A 100 -0.61 -2.52 4.22
N PRO A 101 -1.22 -1.74 5.14
CA PRO A 101 -2.65 -1.85 5.41
C PRO A 101 -3.52 -1.42 4.22
N ALA A 102 -3.11 -0.41 3.46
CA ALA A 102 -3.85 0.06 2.28
C ALA A 102 -3.90 -1.01 1.16
N THR A 103 -2.77 -1.67 0.90
CA THR A 103 -2.66 -2.74 -0.10
C THR A 103 -3.47 -3.97 0.32
N ASN A 104 -3.40 -4.36 1.60
CA ASN A 104 -4.17 -5.49 2.11
C ASN A 104 -5.69 -5.23 2.03
N CYS A 105 -6.15 -4.03 2.40
CA CYS A 105 -7.57 -3.66 2.30
C CYS A 105 -8.07 -3.67 0.85
N THR A 106 -7.24 -3.18 -0.08
CA THR A 106 -7.56 -3.21 -1.52
C THR A 106 -7.63 -4.65 -2.03
N GLY A 107 -6.66 -5.49 -1.69
CA GLY A 107 -6.69 -6.92 -2.00
C GLY A 107 -7.93 -7.61 -1.44
N GLU A 108 -8.25 -7.40 -0.16
CA GLU A 108 -9.46 -7.96 0.48
C GLU A 108 -10.74 -7.50 -0.23
N ARG A 109 -10.83 -6.24 -0.64
CA ARG A 109 -11.96 -5.70 -1.40
C ARG A 109 -12.08 -6.39 -2.77
N SER A 110 -10.97 -6.52 -3.50
CA SER A 110 -10.92 -7.17 -4.82
C SER A 110 -11.30 -8.65 -4.71
N PHE A 111 -10.74 -9.40 -3.76
CA PHE A 111 -11.10 -10.81 -3.52
C PHE A 111 -12.56 -10.97 -3.07
N SER A 112 -13.08 -10.03 -2.28
CA SER A 112 -14.50 -10.04 -1.89
C SER A 112 -15.42 -9.80 -3.08
N CYS A 113 -15.04 -8.87 -3.99
CA CYS A 113 -15.76 -8.64 -5.24
C CYS A 113 -15.74 -9.88 -6.14
N LEU A 114 -14.55 -10.44 -6.36
CA LEU A 114 -14.35 -11.69 -7.10
C LEU A 114 -15.24 -12.82 -6.59
N ARG A 115 -15.23 -13.06 -5.27
CA ARG A 115 -16.10 -14.08 -4.65
C ARG A 115 -17.59 -13.81 -4.89
N ARG A 116 -18.00 -12.55 -4.99
CA ARG A 116 -19.38 -12.16 -5.29
C ARG A 116 -19.74 -12.45 -6.75
N VAL A 117 -18.84 -12.14 -7.69
CA VAL A 117 -18.95 -12.47 -9.11
C VAL A 117 -19.01 -13.99 -9.31
N GLU A 118 -18.10 -14.73 -8.68
CA GLU A 118 -18.08 -16.19 -8.70
C GLU A 118 -19.39 -16.79 -8.18
N ASN A 119 -19.90 -16.32 -7.04
CA ASN A 119 -21.15 -16.83 -6.47
C ASN A 119 -22.37 -16.52 -7.35
N PHE A 120 -22.39 -15.39 -8.04
CA PHE A 120 -23.49 -15.03 -8.94
C PHE A 120 -23.49 -15.89 -10.22
N TYR A 121 -22.32 -16.16 -10.81
CA TYR A 121 -22.18 -16.91 -12.07
C TYR A 121 -21.81 -18.39 -11.91
N ARG A 122 -21.86 -18.91 -10.69
CA ARG A 122 -21.35 -20.23 -10.26
C ARG A 122 -21.89 -21.45 -10.99
N SER A 123 -22.83 -21.30 -11.92
CA SER A 123 -23.38 -22.43 -12.65
C SER A 123 -22.53 -22.88 -13.85
N LYS A 124 -21.69 -22.05 -14.52
CA LYS A 124 -20.94 -22.51 -15.73
C LYS A 124 -19.64 -21.77 -16.13
N MET A 125 -18.98 -20.99 -15.27
CA MET A 125 -17.86 -20.12 -15.70
C MET A 125 -16.48 -20.81 -15.59
N THR A 126 -15.66 -20.75 -16.64
CA THR A 126 -14.25 -21.20 -16.64
C THR A 126 -13.33 -20.14 -16.02
N GLN A 127 -12.15 -20.57 -15.55
CA GLN A 127 -11.17 -19.68 -14.90
C GLN A 127 -10.77 -18.48 -15.78
N ASP A 128 -10.59 -18.70 -17.09
CA ASP A 128 -10.20 -17.65 -18.03
C ASP A 128 -11.26 -16.55 -18.11
N LYS A 129 -12.54 -16.94 -18.29
CA LYS A 129 -13.64 -15.98 -18.31
C LYS A 129 -13.75 -15.22 -17.00
N LEU A 130 -13.51 -15.89 -15.87
CA LEU A 130 -13.59 -15.27 -14.55
C LEU A 130 -12.52 -14.19 -14.42
N ASN A 131 -11.30 -14.45 -14.89
CA ASN A 131 -10.22 -13.49 -14.90
C ASN A 131 -10.57 -12.27 -15.78
N ASP A 132 -11.12 -12.50 -16.96
CA ASP A 132 -11.55 -11.41 -17.86
C ASP A 132 -12.60 -10.51 -17.20
N VAL A 133 -13.63 -11.10 -16.58
CA VAL A 133 -14.69 -10.33 -15.89
C VAL A 133 -14.17 -9.65 -14.64
N ALA A 134 -13.21 -10.25 -13.92
CA ALA A 134 -12.55 -9.64 -12.79
C ALA A 134 -11.83 -8.34 -13.19
N ILE A 135 -11.08 -8.39 -14.30
CA ILE A 135 -10.37 -7.23 -14.85
C ILE A 135 -11.36 -6.14 -15.23
N LEU A 136 -12.45 -6.49 -15.93
CA LEU A 136 -13.51 -5.53 -16.29
C LEU A 136 -14.17 -4.87 -15.07
N ASN A 137 -14.28 -5.61 -13.95
CA ASN A 137 -14.87 -5.11 -12.71
C ASN A 137 -13.90 -4.22 -11.92
N ILE A 138 -12.61 -4.56 -11.89
CA ILE A 138 -11.55 -3.73 -11.30
C ILE A 138 -11.46 -2.40 -12.07
N GLU A 139 -11.45 -2.46 -13.40
CA GLU A 139 -11.43 -1.29 -14.29
C GLU A 139 -12.84 -0.76 -14.58
N SER A 140 -13.76 -0.88 -13.61
CA SER A 140 -15.16 -0.48 -13.79
C SER A 140 -15.32 1.00 -14.12
N ASP A 141 -14.41 1.85 -13.65
CA ASP A 141 -14.38 3.28 -13.99
C ASP A 141 -14.25 3.54 -15.50
N ILE A 142 -13.62 2.61 -16.23
CA ILE A 142 -13.44 2.66 -17.69
C ILE A 142 -14.53 1.85 -18.42
N THR A 143 -15.02 0.76 -17.83
CA THR A 143 -16.00 -0.13 -18.48
C THR A 143 -17.45 0.34 -18.34
N ILE A 144 -17.80 1.08 -17.28
CA ILE A 144 -19.15 1.67 -17.12
C ILE A 144 -19.52 2.66 -18.24
N PRO A 145 -18.63 3.57 -18.68
CA PRO A 145 -18.95 4.49 -19.78
C PRO A 145 -18.89 3.84 -21.17
N LEU A 146 -18.39 2.60 -21.30
CA LEU A 146 -18.36 1.89 -22.59
C LEU A 146 -19.74 1.31 -22.91
N THR A 147 -20.31 1.74 -24.03
CA THR A 147 -21.59 1.21 -24.54
C THR A 147 -21.34 -0.07 -25.34
N TYR A 148 -22.28 -1.03 -25.25
CA TYR A 148 -22.16 -2.28 -26.00
C TYR A 148 -22.14 -2.03 -27.52
N GLU A 149 -22.84 -1.00 -28.00
CA GLU A 149 -22.82 -0.59 -29.41
C GLU A 149 -21.39 -0.24 -29.88
N ASP A 150 -20.65 0.54 -29.09
CA ASP A 150 -19.28 0.95 -29.44
C ASP A 150 -18.33 -0.26 -29.53
N VAL A 151 -18.50 -1.22 -28.62
CA VAL A 151 -17.70 -2.46 -28.60
C VAL A 151 -18.04 -3.35 -29.81
N ILE A 152 -19.31 -3.43 -30.19
CA ILE A 152 -19.77 -4.22 -31.35
C ILE A 152 -19.26 -3.60 -32.64
N ASP A 153 -19.37 -2.27 -32.78
CA ASP A 153 -18.91 -1.55 -33.98
C ASP A 153 -17.39 -1.68 -34.17
N GLU A 154 -16.61 -1.54 -33.09
CA GLU A 154 -15.15 -1.74 -33.18
C GLU A 154 -14.78 -3.19 -33.53
N PHE A 155 -15.52 -4.17 -32.99
CA PHE A 155 -15.29 -5.59 -33.31
C PHE A 155 -15.60 -5.89 -34.79
N ASP A 156 -16.71 -5.38 -35.33
CA ASP A 156 -17.08 -5.56 -36.75
C ASP A 156 -16.06 -4.87 -37.68
N MET A 157 -15.54 -3.69 -37.30
CA MET A 157 -14.45 -3.02 -38.03
C MET A 157 -13.14 -3.83 -38.07
N LYS A 158 -12.82 -4.60 -37.01
CA LYS A 158 -11.62 -5.45 -36.96
C LYS A 158 -11.79 -6.78 -37.72
N VAL A 159 -12.97 -7.42 -37.65
CA VAL A 159 -13.23 -8.72 -38.30
C VAL A 159 -13.30 -8.60 -39.83
N ARG A 160 -13.79 -7.47 -40.37
CA ARG A 160 -13.88 -7.23 -41.82
C ARG A 160 -12.54 -7.11 -42.56
N ARG A 161 -11.38 -7.21 -41.86
CA ARG A 161 -10.04 -7.16 -42.48
C ARG A 161 -9.52 -8.51 -42.98
N VAL A 162 -10.23 -9.63 -42.75
CA VAL A 162 -9.85 -10.93 -43.34
C VAL A 162 -10.71 -11.18 -44.58
N PRO A 163 -10.17 -11.03 -45.80
CA PRO A 163 -10.93 -11.33 -47.00
C PRO A 163 -11.24 -12.83 -47.06
N ILE A 164 -12.52 -13.16 -47.11
CA ILE A 164 -13.01 -14.51 -47.38
C ILE A 164 -12.62 -14.83 -48.83
N LYS A 165 -11.55 -15.59 -49.00
CA LYS A 165 -11.15 -16.13 -50.30
C LYS A 165 -12.06 -17.31 -50.63
N TYR A 166 -12.87 -17.17 -51.68
CA TYR A 166 -13.53 -18.29 -52.36
C TYR A 166 -12.52 -19.10 -53.17
#